data_AF-A0A8S4BLG7-F1
#
_entry.id   AF-A0A8S4BLG7-F1
#
_cell.length_a   1.000
_cell.length_b   1.000
_cell.length_c   1.000
_cell.angle_alpha   90.00
_cell.angle_beta   90.00
_cell.angle_gamma   90.00
#
_symmetry.space_group_name_H-M   'P 1'
#
loop_
_entity.id
_entity.type
_entity.pdbx_description
1 polymer ?
#
loop_
_entity_poly.entity_id
_entity_poly.type
_entity_poly.pdbx_seq_one_letter_code
_entity_poly.pdbx_strand_id
1 'polypeptide(L)'
;MDEARAFYVELYTSQGIQGDCVEEIMAGISNQLSKEDRDFCEGQLGITEAQEAIVQLNKNKSPGSDGLTAEFFQFFTPSLSPMLHRLFETMRKE
;
A
#
# COMPACT_ATOMS: atom_id res chain seq x y z
N MET A 1 -4.56 34.14 -0.98
CA MET A 1 -3.51 33.18 -0.54
C MET A 1 -3.76 32.74 0.90
N ASP A 2 -4.16 33.66 1.78
CA ASP A 2 -4.45 33.33 3.18
C ASP A 2 -5.67 32.43 3.38
N GLU A 3 -6.74 32.55 2.57
CA GLU A 3 -7.90 31.64 2.67
C GLU A 3 -7.54 30.21 2.26
N ALA A 4 -6.75 30.02 1.20
CA ALA A 4 -6.28 28.69 0.78
C ALA A 4 -5.42 28.05 1.87
N ARG A 5 -4.54 28.84 2.50
CA ARG A 5 -3.70 28.37 3.61
C ARG A 5 -4.55 27.98 4.83
N ALA A 6 -5.49 28.84 5.23
CA ALA A 6 -6.38 28.57 6.37
C ALA A 6 -7.19 27.28 6.14
N PHE A 7 -7.78 27.13 4.95
CA PHE A 7 -8.53 25.94 4.56
C PHE A 7 -7.69 24.66 4.67
N TYR A 8 -6.48 24.64 4.10
CA TYR A 8 -5.65 23.43 4.15
C TYR A 8 -5.07 23.15 5.54
N VAL A 9 -4.79 24.19 6.34
CA VAL A 9 -4.40 24.01 7.74
C VAL A 9 -5.54 23.35 8.50
N GLU A 10 -6.77 23.82 8.35
CA GLU A 10 -7.95 23.22 9.00
C GLU A 10 -8.18 21.79 8.51
N LEU A 11 -8.16 21.56 7.19
CA LEU A 11 -8.41 20.25 6.57
C LEU A 11 -7.42 19.17 7.04
N TYR A 12 -6.14 19.52 7.20
CA TYR A 12 -5.10 18.59 7.63
C TYR A 12 -4.80 18.64 9.13
N THR A 13 -5.51 19.48 9.90
CA THR A 13 -5.43 19.43 11.36
C THR A 13 -6.11 18.16 11.83
N SER A 14 -5.39 17.35 12.61
CA SER A 14 -5.97 16.13 13.18
C SER A 14 -7.17 16.49 14.06
N GLN A 15 -8.35 16.10 13.60
CA GLN A 15 -9.58 16.13 14.39
C GLN A 15 -9.99 14.68 14.70
N GLY A 16 -10.67 14.49 15.83
CA GLY A 16 -11.21 13.17 16.17
C GLY A 16 -12.25 12.72 15.15
N ILE A 17 -12.28 11.43 14.85
CA ILE A 17 -13.33 10.84 14.01
C ILE A 17 -14.58 10.66 14.89
N GLN A 18 -15.74 11.14 14.43
CA GLN A 18 -17.01 10.85 15.09
C GLN A 18 -17.34 9.37 14.88
N GLY A 19 -17.36 8.58 15.97
CA GLY A 19 -17.58 7.13 15.93
C GLY A 19 -18.89 6.75 15.23
N ASP A 20 -19.96 7.51 15.45
CA ASP A 20 -21.27 7.27 14.86
C ASP A 20 -21.25 7.30 13.32
N CYS A 21 -20.46 8.20 12.73
CA CYS A 21 -20.31 8.27 11.28
C CYS A 21 -19.56 7.06 10.70
N VAL A 22 -18.60 6.50 11.45
CA VAL A 22 -17.88 5.30 11.02
C VAL A 22 -18.82 4.11 11.01
N GLU A 23 -19.59 3.92 12.08
CA GLU A 23 -20.56 2.82 12.16
C GLU A 23 -21.64 2.94 11.08
N GLU A 24 -22.14 4.14 10.79
CA GLU A 24 -23.10 4.39 9.71
C GLU A 24 -22.53 4.00 8.33
N ILE A 25 -21.28 4.38 8.04
CA ILE A 25 -20.61 4.03 6.78
C ILE A 25 -20.36 2.52 6.71
N MET A 26 -19.87 1.92 7.79
CA MET A 26 -19.56 0.48 7.85
C MET A 26 -20.83 -0.38 7.72
N ALA A 27 -21.96 0.08 8.26
CA ALA A 27 -23.25 -0.60 8.11
C ALA A 27 -23.71 -0.72 6.64
N GLY A 28 -23.24 0.18 5.76
CA GLY A 28 -23.51 0.12 4.32
C GLY A 28 -22.64 -0.90 3.55
N ILE A 29 -21.59 -1.43 4.17
CA ILE A 29 -20.66 -2.38 3.54
C ILE A 29 -21.10 -3.80 3.87
N SER A 30 -21.82 -4.42 2.93
CA SER A 30 -22.30 -5.80 3.07
C SER A 30 -21.39 -6.85 2.42
N ASN A 31 -20.53 -6.43 1.48
CA ASN A 31 -19.62 -7.34 0.80
C ASN A 31 -18.41 -7.64 1.69
N GLN A 32 -18.23 -8.92 2.01
CA GLN A 32 -17.07 -9.41 2.74
C GLN A 32 -16.32 -10.40 1.87
N LEU A 33 -15.00 -10.47 2.09
CA LEU A 33 -14.17 -11.49 1.48
C LEU A 33 -14.62 -12.88 1.94
N SER A 34 -14.43 -13.87 1.07
CA SER A 34 -14.50 -15.26 1.50
C SER A 34 -13.45 -15.51 2.58
N LYS A 35 -13.63 -16.58 3.37
CA LYS A 35 -12.61 -16.95 4.36
C LYS A 35 -11.27 -17.19 3.68
N GLU A 36 -11.31 -17.83 2.52
CA GLU A 36 -10.14 -18.18 1.70
C GLU A 36 -9.40 -16.92 1.23
N ASP A 37 -10.12 -15.94 0.66
CA ASP A 37 -9.50 -14.69 0.18
C ASP A 37 -8.95 -13.86 1.34
N ARG A 38 -9.67 -13.83 2.47
CA ARG A 38 -9.19 -13.14 3.67
C ARG A 38 -7.92 -13.80 4.21
N ASP A 39 -7.92 -15.13 4.34
CA ASP A 39 -6.77 -15.87 4.86
C ASP A 39 -5.57 -15.77 3.88
N PHE A 40 -5.82 -15.62 2.57
CA PHE A 40 -4.80 -15.30 1.57
C PHE A 40 -4.21 -13.88 1.78
N CYS A 41 -5.07 -12.85 1.90
CA CYS A 41 -4.62 -11.47 2.09
C CYS A 41 -3.92 -11.21 3.43
N GLU A 42 -4.36 -11.86 4.49
CA GLU A 42 -3.81 -11.73 5.85
C GLU A 42 -2.65 -12.72 6.14
N GLY A 43 -2.26 -13.50 5.13
CA GLY A 43 -1.19 -14.48 5.20
C GLY A 43 0.20 -13.87 5.29
N GLN A 44 1.22 -14.74 5.40
CA GLN A 44 2.62 -14.30 5.25
C GLN A 44 2.89 -13.96 3.79
N LEU A 45 3.52 -12.80 3.55
CA LEU A 45 3.96 -12.40 2.21
C LEU A 45 4.95 -13.43 1.67
N GLY A 46 4.66 -14.03 0.52
CA GLY A 46 5.55 -14.95 -0.17
C GLY A 46 6.64 -14.23 -0.99
N ILE A 47 7.81 -14.85 -1.13
CA ILE A 47 8.86 -14.35 -2.05
C ILE A 47 8.34 -14.26 -3.49
N THR A 48 7.51 -15.23 -3.89
CA THR A 48 6.89 -15.27 -5.22
C THR A 48 5.97 -14.07 -5.44
N GLU A 49 5.21 -13.65 -4.42
CA GLU A 49 4.34 -12.47 -4.52
C GLU A 49 5.16 -11.20 -4.74
N ALA A 50 6.28 -11.03 -4.03
CA ALA A 50 7.19 -9.90 -4.25
C ALA A 50 7.80 -9.93 -5.67
N GLN A 51 8.17 -11.11 -6.16
CA GLN A 51 8.66 -11.28 -7.52
C GLN A 51 7.61 -10.95 -8.58
N GLU A 52 6.39 -11.47 -8.44
CA GLU A 52 5.29 -11.21 -9.35
C GLU A 52 4.91 -9.73 -9.38
N ALA A 53 4.86 -9.09 -8.22
CA ALA A 53 4.61 -7.65 -8.11
C ALA A 53 5.63 -6.83 -8.92
N ILE A 54 6.92 -7.16 -8.83
CA ILE A 54 7.98 -6.48 -9.60
C ILE A 54 7.82 -6.76 -11.10
N VAL A 55 7.58 -8.01 -11.48
CA VAL A 55 7.46 -8.42 -12.89
C VAL A 55 6.25 -7.78 -13.57
N GLN A 56 5.15 -7.56 -12.83
CA GLN A 56 3.94 -6.94 -13.34
C GLN A 56 4.02 -5.40 -13.46
N LEU A 57 5.13 -4.77 -13.06
CA LEU A 57 5.31 -3.33 -13.24
C LEU A 57 5.21 -2.94 -14.71
N ASN A 58 4.41 -1.90 -14.98
CA ASN A 58 4.24 -1.38 -16.33
C ASN A 58 5.51 -0.68 -16.80
N LYS A 59 6.05 -1.10 -17.95
CA LYS A 59 7.22 -0.51 -18.61
C LYS A 59 6.93 0.87 -19.22
N ASN A 60 7.99 1.61 -19.52
CA ASN A 60 7.94 2.93 -20.16
C ASN A 60 7.08 3.96 -19.41
N LYS A 61 6.98 3.83 -18.08
CA LYS A 61 6.39 4.84 -17.21
C LYS A 61 7.49 5.79 -16.73
N SER A 62 7.12 7.05 -16.52
CA SER A 62 8.02 8.01 -15.89
C SER A 62 8.47 7.47 -14.51
N PRO A 63 9.75 7.60 -14.15
CA PRO A 63 10.24 7.16 -12.86
C PRO A 63 9.57 7.95 -11.71
N GLY A 64 9.57 7.34 -10.52
CA GLY A 64 9.09 7.99 -9.30
C GLY A 64 10.07 9.05 -8.78
N SER A 65 9.88 9.45 -7.51
CA SER A 65 10.79 10.38 -6.83
C SER A 65 12.22 9.82 -6.64
N ASP A 66 12.39 8.51 -6.77
CA ASP A 66 13.68 7.81 -6.70
C ASP A 66 14.47 7.84 -8.02
N GLY A 67 13.85 8.24 -9.14
CA GLY A 67 14.47 8.26 -10.45
C GLY A 67 14.62 6.89 -11.12
N LEU A 68 14.11 5.81 -10.52
CA LEU A 68 14.22 4.45 -11.05
C LEU A 68 12.98 4.06 -11.85
N THR A 69 13.18 3.35 -12.96
CA THR A 69 12.07 2.88 -13.81
C THR A 69 11.73 1.43 -13.50
N ALA A 70 10.56 0.97 -13.95
CA ALA A 70 10.12 -0.43 -13.80
C ALA A 70 11.17 -1.44 -14.32
N GLU A 71 11.88 -1.10 -15.40
CA GLU A 71 12.90 -1.94 -16.02
C GLU A 71 14.09 -2.19 -15.09
N PHE A 72 14.46 -1.22 -14.24
CA PHE A 72 15.48 -1.42 -13.21
C PHE A 72 15.04 -2.51 -12.22
N PHE A 73 13.85 -2.36 -11.66
CA PHE A 73 13.33 -3.32 -10.68
C PHE A 73 13.19 -4.72 -11.31
N GLN A 74 12.64 -4.79 -12.52
CA GLN A 74 12.50 -6.04 -13.27
C GLN A 74 13.83 -6.72 -13.55
N PHE A 75 14.86 -5.96 -13.93
CA PHE A 75 16.20 -6.49 -14.16
C PHE A 75 16.82 -7.07 -12.87
N PHE A 76 16.67 -6.37 -11.74
CA PHE A 76 17.23 -6.77 -10.46
C PHE A 76 16.31 -7.65 -9.60
N THR A 77 15.16 -8.10 -10.13
CA THR A 77 14.18 -8.96 -9.42
C THR A 77 14.82 -10.10 -8.63
N PRO A 78 15.78 -10.90 -9.17
CA PRO A 78 16.35 -12.01 -8.42
C PRO A 78 17.08 -11.59 -7.13
N SER A 79 17.60 -10.35 -7.10
CA SER A 79 18.26 -9.78 -5.92
C SER A 79 17.27 -9.04 -5.01
N LEU A 80 16.29 -8.35 -5.60
CA LEU A 80 15.33 -7.51 -4.88
C LEU A 80 14.25 -8.33 -4.16
N SER A 81 13.67 -9.35 -4.78
CA SER A 81 12.56 -10.10 -4.15
C SER A 81 12.93 -10.71 -2.79
N PRO A 82 14.10 -11.38 -2.63
CA PRO A 82 14.52 -11.88 -1.32
C PRO A 82 14.82 -10.77 -0.32
N MET A 83 15.29 -9.60 -0.79
CA MET A 83 15.57 -8.45 0.07
C MET A 83 14.28 -7.81 0.59
N LEU A 84 13.31 -7.57 -0.29
CA LEU A 84 12.00 -7.00 0.03
C LEU A 84 11.21 -7.92 0.97
N HIS A 85 11.21 -9.23 0.70
CA HIS A 85 10.58 -10.20 1.59
C HIS A 85 11.16 -10.15 3.01
N ARG A 86 12.50 -10.11 3.14
CA ARG A 86 13.14 -9.97 4.46
C ARG A 86 12.81 -8.64 5.14
N LEU A 87 12.77 -7.55 4.38
CA LEU A 87 12.41 -6.24 4.91
C LEU A 87 10.98 -6.25 5.47
N PHE A 88 10.03 -6.76 4.71
CA PHE A 88 8.62 -6.85 5.12
C PHE A 88 8.47 -7.70 6.39
N GLU A 89 9.13 -8.86 6.46
CA GLU A 89 9.14 -9.71 7.65
C GLU A 89 9.82 -9.07 8.87
N THR A 90 10.71 -8.10 8.65
CA THR A 90 11.33 -7.33 9.74
C THR A 90 10.36 -6.28 10.26
N MET A 91 9.73 -5.51 9.36
CA MET A 91 8.76 -4.47 9.71
C MET A 91 7.53 -5.01 10.44
N ARG A 92 7.07 -6.23 10.09
CA ARG A 92 5.92 -6.87 10.75
C ARG A 92 6.16 -7.23 12.23
N LYS A 93 7.41 -7.30 12.66
CA LYS A 93 7.81 -7.66 14.03
C LYS A 93 8.00 -6.45 14.93
N GLU A 94 8.01 -5.25 14.37
CA GLU A 94 8.09 -3.97 15.07
C GLU A 94 6.69 -3.47 15.44
#